data_AF-A0A7S3W0B1-F1
#
_entry.id   AF-A0A7S3W0B1-F1
#
_cell.length_a   1.000
_cell.length_b   1.000
_cell.length_c   1.000
_cell.angle_alpha   90.00
_cell.angle_beta   90.00
_cell.angle_gamma   90.00
#
_symmetry.space_group_name_H-M   'P 1'
#
loop_
_entity.id
_entity.type
_entity.pdbx_description
1 polymer ?
#
loop_
_entity_poly.entity_id
_entity_poly.type
_entity_poly.pdbx_seq_one_letter_code
_entity_poly.pdbx_strand_id
1 'polypeptide(L)'
;QWVLVTDWNPLTVYIWRHPYLRFAGQKYDETMADRSNFTHLTNNSIIHDMHGFDQKNEDLQSHGYMWFVEQYKDFLHTTTCKCEKHRTPWLKKPTYTCDYFGVRWEDVAFVAKEESDDEDGPE
;
A
#
# COMPACT_ATOMS: atom_id res chain seq x y z
N GLN A 1 -3.74 -0.28 1.43
CA GLN A 1 -4.65 0.69 0.78
C GLN A 1 -6.06 0.12 0.85
N TRP A 2 -7.06 0.97 1.09
CA TRP A 2 -8.47 0.56 1.03
C TRP A 2 -9.14 1.13 -0.22
N VAL A 3 -10.00 0.30 -0.82
CA VAL A 3 -10.74 0.58 -2.05
C VAL A 3 -12.18 0.10 -1.84
N LEU A 4 -13.16 0.91 -2.26
CA LEU A 4 -14.58 0.57 -2.27
C LEU A 4 -15.06 0.61 -3.71
N VAL A 5 -15.63 -0.51 -4.19
CA VAL A 5 -16.26 -0.61 -5.51
C VAL A 5 -17.77 -0.60 -5.29
N THR A 6 -18.48 0.34 -5.90
CA THR A 6 -19.94 0.48 -5.72
C THR A 6 -20.74 -0.01 -6.90
N ASP A 7 -20.15 -0.01 -8.08
CA ASP A 7 -20.81 -0.41 -9.31
C ASP A 7 -19.77 -0.96 -10.29
N TRP A 8 -20.18 -1.89 -11.14
CA TRP A 8 -19.38 -2.49 -12.20
C TRP A 8 -19.76 -1.95 -13.59
N ASN A 9 -20.95 -1.35 -13.76
CA ASN A 9 -21.41 -0.80 -15.03
C ASN A 9 -22.35 0.43 -14.86
N PRO A 10 -21.80 1.66 -14.89
CA PRO A 10 -20.40 1.99 -15.11
C PRO A 10 -19.54 1.70 -13.87
N LEU A 11 -18.33 1.18 -14.08
CA LEU A 11 -17.37 0.89 -13.02
C LEU A 11 -17.15 2.13 -12.13
N THR A 12 -17.46 2.00 -10.85
CA THR A 12 -17.35 3.10 -9.87
C THR A 12 -16.49 2.66 -8.69
N VAL A 13 -15.35 3.34 -8.50
CA VAL A 13 -14.31 2.98 -7.52
C VAL A 13 -13.93 4.19 -6.67
N TYR A 14 -13.89 3.99 -5.34
CA TYR A 14 -13.46 4.98 -4.36
C TYR A 14 -12.19 4.52 -3.66
N ILE A 15 -11.20 5.40 -3.56
CA ILE A 15 -9.94 5.14 -2.85
C ILE A 15 -9.98 5.90 -1.52
N TRP A 16 -9.76 5.19 -0.41
CA TRP A 16 -9.70 5.82 0.90
C TRP A 16 -8.47 6.71 1.04
N ARG A 17 -8.67 7.94 1.55
CA ARG A 17 -7.64 9.00 1.59
C ARG A 17 -6.67 8.91 2.76
N HIS A 18 -6.98 8.11 3.78
CA HIS A 18 -6.15 7.99 4.99
C HIS A 18 -5.66 6.55 5.17
N PRO A 19 -4.72 6.08 4.34
CA PRO A 19 -4.07 4.79 4.56
C PRO A 19 -3.16 4.83 5.80
N TYR A 20 -2.67 3.66 6.18
CA TYR A 20 -1.60 3.51 7.15
C TYR A 20 -0.49 2.63 6.57
N LEU A 21 0.71 2.78 7.10
CA LEU A 21 1.90 2.04 6.75
C LEU A 21 2.15 0.98 7.83
N ARG A 22 2.70 -0.17 7.41
CA ARG A 22 3.18 -1.23 8.30
C ARG A 22 4.67 -1.40 8.07
N PHE A 23 5.43 -1.41 9.15
CA PHE A 23 6.89 -1.56 9.13
C PHE A 23 7.29 -2.99 9.43
N ALA A 24 8.49 -3.34 8.98
CA ALA A 24 9.19 -4.52 9.42
C ALA A 24 9.67 -4.30 10.87
N GLY A 25 9.81 -5.38 11.64
CA GLY A 25 10.26 -5.34 13.03
C GLY A 25 11.76 -5.07 13.17
N GLN A 26 12.54 -5.40 12.14
CA GLN A 26 13.99 -5.25 12.11
C GLN A 26 14.44 -4.37 10.93
N LYS A 27 15.62 -3.76 11.06
CA LYS A 27 16.22 -2.96 9.99
C LYS A 27 16.57 -3.86 8.81
N TYR A 28 16.27 -3.38 7.61
CA TYR A 28 16.61 -4.07 6.38
C TYR A 28 18.14 -4.19 6.24
N ASP A 29 18.59 -5.39 5.92
CA ASP A 29 19.99 -5.71 5.63
C ASP A 29 20.13 -6.19 4.18
N GLU A 30 20.87 -5.43 3.38
CA GLU A 30 21.10 -5.68 1.95
C GLU A 30 21.92 -6.95 1.70
N THR A 31 22.72 -7.40 2.67
CA THR A 31 23.50 -8.63 2.53
C THR A 31 22.63 -9.88 2.59
N MET A 32 21.38 -9.74 3.08
CA MET A 32 20.42 -10.83 3.29
C MET A 32 21.03 -11.98 4.12
N ALA A 33 22.02 -11.67 4.97
CA ALA A 33 22.71 -12.65 5.80
C ALA A 33 21.78 -13.17 6.90
N ASP A 34 20.95 -12.29 7.46
CA ASP A 34 19.87 -12.65 8.37
C ASP A 34 18.59 -13.00 7.59
N ARG A 35 18.06 -14.20 7.82
CA ARG A 35 16.80 -14.70 7.22
C ARG A 35 15.60 -14.51 8.13
N SER A 36 15.73 -13.62 9.13
CA SER A 36 14.65 -13.27 10.02
C SER A 36 13.41 -12.78 9.25
N ASN A 37 12.27 -13.38 9.57
CA ASN A 37 10.97 -12.97 9.04
C ASN A 37 10.64 -11.52 9.40
N PHE A 38 11.19 -11.01 10.51
CA PHE A 38 10.94 -9.64 10.99
C PHE A 38 11.62 -8.57 10.15
N THR A 39 12.55 -8.92 9.26
CA THR A 39 13.24 -7.99 8.35
C THR A 39 12.49 -7.82 7.03
N HIS A 40 11.88 -8.91 6.53
CA HIS A 40 11.30 -8.94 5.18
C HIS A 40 9.78 -8.83 5.17
N LEU A 41 9.11 -9.22 6.25
CA LEU A 41 7.66 -9.25 6.33
C LEU A 41 7.15 -8.09 7.18
N THR A 42 6.14 -7.37 6.69
CA THR A 42 5.50 -6.24 7.38
C THR A 42 4.09 -6.60 7.88
N ASN A 43 3.75 -7.88 7.85
CA ASN A 43 2.47 -8.38 8.31
C ASN A 43 2.36 -8.20 9.82
N ASN A 44 1.28 -7.56 10.29
CA ASN A 44 1.07 -7.36 11.72
C ASN A 44 1.00 -8.69 12.48
N SER A 45 0.43 -9.73 11.87
CA SER A 45 0.36 -11.08 12.45
C SER A 45 1.73 -11.73 12.67
N ILE A 46 2.79 -11.21 12.08
CA ILE A 46 4.16 -11.69 12.24
C ILE A 46 4.89 -10.76 13.20
N ILE A 47 4.82 -9.45 12.96
CA ILE A 47 5.53 -8.45 13.78
C ILE A 47 5.01 -8.39 15.22
N HIS A 48 3.73 -8.70 15.45
CA HIS A 48 3.14 -8.84 16.79
C HIS A 48 3.90 -9.84 17.67
N ASP A 49 4.42 -10.93 17.09
CA ASP A 49 5.11 -11.98 17.84
C ASP A 49 6.57 -11.61 18.18
N MET A 50 7.02 -10.44 17.74
CA MET A 50 8.37 -9.96 18.02
C MET A 50 8.51 -9.48 19.47
N HIS A 51 9.63 -9.84 20.10
CA HIS A 51 9.93 -9.34 21.43
C HIS A 51 10.04 -7.80 21.43
N GLY A 52 9.27 -7.14 22.30
CA GLY A 52 9.23 -5.68 22.40
C GLY A 52 8.29 -5.00 21.40
N PHE A 53 7.35 -5.72 20.78
CA PHE A 53 6.32 -5.14 19.90
C PHE A 53 5.54 -3.97 20.54
N ASP A 54 5.16 -4.11 21.81
CA ASP A 54 4.39 -3.11 22.56
C ASP A 54 5.25 -1.91 22.99
N GLN A 55 6.57 -2.01 22.89
CA GLN A 55 7.47 -0.92 23.26
C GLN A 55 7.49 0.13 22.14
N LYS A 56 7.64 1.39 22.53
CA LYS A 56 7.79 2.47 21.55
C LYS A 56 9.11 2.27 20.81
N ASN A 57 9.04 2.10 19.49
CA ASN A 57 10.23 2.03 18.67
C ASN A 57 10.84 3.44 18.55
N GLU A 58 12.13 3.60 18.86
CA GLU A 58 12.82 4.89 18.85
C GLU A 58 13.07 5.44 17.44
N ASP A 59 13.30 4.57 16.46
CA ASP A 59 13.52 5.01 15.07
C ASP A 59 12.20 5.50 14.43
N LEU A 60 11.10 4.76 14.67
CA LEU A 60 9.79 5.08 14.09
C LEU A 60 8.97 6.05 14.94
N GLN A 61 9.35 6.26 16.20
CA GLN A 61 8.58 7.03 17.17
C GLN A 61 7.10 6.59 17.29
N SER A 62 6.81 5.32 17.01
CA SER A 62 5.47 4.73 16.98
C SER A 62 5.40 3.43 17.76
N HIS A 63 4.20 3.06 18.20
CA HIS A 63 3.91 1.75 18.77
C HIS A 63 3.41 0.81 17.67
N GLY A 64 3.65 -0.49 17.83
CA GLY A 64 3.08 -1.52 16.96
C GLY A 64 3.55 -1.49 15.50
N TYR A 65 4.69 -0.84 15.20
CA TYR A 65 5.28 -0.81 13.87
C TYR A 65 4.33 -0.30 12.78
N MET A 66 3.52 0.72 13.10
CA MET A 66 2.59 1.34 12.14
C MET A 66 2.65 2.86 12.18
N TRP A 67 2.44 3.48 11.02
CA TRP A 67 2.19 4.92 10.89
C TRP A 67 0.87 5.20 10.20
N PHE A 68 0.14 6.20 10.69
CA PHE A 68 -0.89 6.85 9.89
C PHE A 68 -0.27 7.74 8.82
N VAL A 69 -1.05 8.06 7.78
CA VAL A 69 -0.57 8.88 6.66
C VAL A 69 -0.03 10.24 7.10
N GLU A 70 -0.53 10.81 8.20
CA GLU A 70 -0.08 12.08 8.76
C GLU A 70 1.39 11.98 9.25
N GLN A 71 1.72 10.94 10.02
CA GLN A 71 3.09 10.70 10.50
C GLN A 71 4.05 10.47 9.34
N TYR A 72 3.61 9.74 8.32
CA TYR A 72 4.40 9.53 7.11
C TYR A 72 4.66 10.83 6.34
N LYS A 73 3.65 11.69 6.20
CA LYS A 73 3.83 13.01 5.57
C LYS A 73 4.85 13.85 6.35
N ASP A 74 4.72 13.91 7.66
CA ASP A 74 5.65 14.65 8.53
C ASP A 74 7.08 14.12 8.43
N PHE A 75 7.24 12.79 8.40
CA PHE A 75 8.53 12.15 8.14
C PHE A 75 9.11 12.55 6.77
N LEU A 76 8.32 12.51 5.70
CA LEU A 76 8.79 12.95 4.37
C LEU A 76 9.17 14.43 4.37
N HIS A 77 8.36 15.29 4.98
CA HIS A 77 8.63 16.72 5.11
C HIS A 77 9.97 17.00 5.78
N THR A 78 10.26 16.30 6.87
CA THR A 78 11.50 16.50 7.65
C THR A 78 12.73 15.91 6.96
N THR A 79 12.60 14.78 6.27
CA THR A 79 13.74 14.04 5.69
C THR A 79 14.11 14.48 4.28
N THR A 80 13.15 14.84 3.42
CA THR A 80 13.41 15.05 1.98
C THR A 80 13.62 16.50 1.55
N CYS A 81 13.18 17.53 2.30
CA CYS A 81 13.51 18.92 1.95
C CYS A 81 13.40 19.94 3.10
N LYS A 82 14.51 20.61 3.46
CA LYS A 82 14.59 21.61 4.54
C LYS A 82 14.36 23.06 4.11
N CYS A 83 14.03 23.34 2.85
CA CYS A 83 13.81 24.72 2.38
C CYS A 83 12.33 25.11 2.42
N GLU A 84 12.03 26.36 2.80
CA GLU A 84 10.65 26.88 2.95
C GLU A 84 9.80 26.80 1.67
N LYS A 85 10.44 26.75 0.50
CA LYS A 85 9.76 26.63 -0.81
C LYS A 85 9.23 25.23 -1.11
N HIS A 86 9.71 24.22 -0.39
CA HIS A 86 9.34 22.82 -0.61
C HIS A 86 8.76 22.18 0.66
N ARG A 87 7.70 22.77 1.23
CA ARG A 87 6.75 22.02 2.07
C ARG A 87 6.11 20.93 1.19
N THR A 88 6.75 19.75 1.11
CA THR A 88 6.45 18.64 0.18
C THR A 88 5.55 19.01 -1.02
N PRO A 89 6.10 19.65 -2.06
CA PRO A 89 5.42 19.79 -3.34
C PRO A 89 5.53 18.53 -4.20
N TRP A 90 6.22 17.48 -3.73
CA TRP A 90 6.65 16.35 -4.57
C TRP A 90 5.71 15.14 -4.60
N LEU A 91 4.57 15.18 -3.92
CA LEU A 91 3.37 14.72 -4.60
C LEU A 91 2.96 15.87 -5.52
N LYS A 92 3.72 16.07 -6.62
CA LYS A 92 3.04 16.50 -7.84
C LYS A 92 1.84 15.58 -7.92
N LYS A 93 0.63 16.10 -8.14
CA LYS A 93 -0.46 15.20 -8.56
C LYS A 93 0.20 14.27 -9.56
N PRO A 94 0.16 12.93 -9.35
CA PRO A 94 0.72 12.04 -10.35
C PRO A 94 0.19 12.55 -11.69
N THR A 95 1.04 12.63 -12.70
CA THR A 95 0.62 13.14 -14.03
C THR A 95 -0.69 12.47 -14.49
N TYR A 96 -0.95 11.30 -13.92
CA TYR A 96 -2.13 10.47 -13.92
C TYR A 96 -2.88 10.51 -12.55
N THR A 97 -3.92 11.33 -12.41
CA THR A 97 -4.99 11.06 -11.42
C THR A 97 -6.19 10.52 -12.19
N CYS A 98 -6.93 9.55 -11.64
CA CYS A 98 -8.07 8.92 -12.32
C CYS A 98 -9.13 9.92 -12.82
N ASP A 99 -9.12 11.15 -12.28
CA ASP A 99 -9.94 12.29 -12.68
C ASP A 99 -9.75 12.77 -14.13
N TYR A 100 -8.64 12.42 -14.82
CA TYR A 100 -8.30 12.99 -16.14
C TYR A 100 -7.94 11.95 -17.22
N PHE A 101 -8.66 10.83 -17.23
CA PHE A 101 -8.71 9.73 -18.22
C PHE A 101 -7.65 8.62 -18.13
N GLY A 102 -8.05 7.39 -18.48
CA GLY A 102 -7.08 6.44 -19.06
C GLY A 102 -7.32 4.94 -18.93
N VAL A 103 -8.45 4.48 -18.41
CA VAL A 103 -8.95 3.20 -18.88
C VAL A 103 -9.89 3.52 -20.02
N ARG A 104 -9.47 3.35 -21.28
CA ARG A 104 -10.46 3.35 -22.36
C ARG A 104 -11.36 2.16 -22.07
N TRP A 105 -12.68 2.31 -22.14
CA TRP A 105 -13.58 1.17 -21.99
C TRP A 105 -13.22 0.03 -22.95
N GLU A 106 -12.62 0.38 -24.09
CA GLU A 106 -11.98 -0.50 -25.06
C GLU A 106 -10.86 -1.38 -24.46
N ASP A 107 -10.06 -0.83 -23.55
CA ASP A 107 -8.89 -1.48 -22.91
C ASP A 107 -9.27 -2.31 -21.66
N VAL A 108 -10.49 -2.15 -21.14
CA VAL A 108 -11.08 -2.96 -20.05
C VAL A 108 -12.38 -3.62 -20.46
N ALA A 109 -12.55 -3.89 -21.76
CA ALA A 109 -13.53 -4.87 -22.18
C ALA A 109 -13.10 -6.22 -21.58
N PHE A 110 -13.59 -6.50 -20.37
CA PHE A 110 -13.59 -7.83 -19.83
C PHE A 110 -14.44 -8.64 -20.81
N VAL A 111 -13.77 -9.41 -21.67
CA VAL A 111 -14.42 -10.52 -22.33
C VAL A 111 -14.82 -11.42 -21.16
N ALA A 112 -16.11 -11.41 -20.83
CA ALA A 112 -16.66 -12.45 -19.97
C ALA A 112 -16.18 -13.75 -20.61
N LYS A 113 -15.33 -14.50 -19.89
CA LYS A 113 -15.10 -15.88 -20.26
C LYS A 113 -16.51 -16.47 -20.26
N GLU A 114 -16.97 -16.89 -21.43
CA GLU A 114 -18.12 -17.78 -21.48
C GLU A 114 -17.81 -18.88 -20.47
N GLU A 115 -18.71 -19.07 -19.52
CA GLU A 115 -18.71 -20.29 -18.74
C GLU A 115 -18.72 -21.38 -19.80
N SER A 116 -17.57 -22.03 -20.00
CA SER A 116 -17.56 -23.27 -20.74
C SER A 116 -18.46 -24.16 -19.92
N ASP A 117 -19.70 -24.34 -20.39
CA ASP A 117 -20.50 -25.48 -20.02
C ASP A 117 -19.52 -26.65 -20.13
N ASP A 118 -19.16 -27.23 -18.99
CA ASP A 118 -18.45 -28.50 -18.93
C ASP A 118 -19.40 -29.49 -19.63
N GLU A 119 -19.28 -29.56 -20.97
CA GLU A 119 -19.96 -30.54 -21.79
C GLU A 119 -19.56 -31.89 -21.23
N ASP A 120 -20.57 -32.56 -20.68
CA ASP A 120 -20.66 -33.99 -20.47
C ASP A 120 -19.64 -34.76 -21.36
N GLY A 121 -18.54 -35.18 -20.75
CA GLY A 121 -17.60 -36.06 -21.40
C GLY A 121 -18.29 -37.40 -21.72
N PRO A 122 -18.20 -37.92 -22.96
CA PRO A 122 -18.76 -39.22 -23.27
C PRO A 122 -17.80 -40.36 -22.87
N GLU A 123 -18.42 -41.40 -22.31
CA GLU A 123 -17.96 -42.77 -21.98
C GLU A 123 -17.11 -43.01 -20.73
#